data_AF-A0A0F9BX17-F1
#
_entry.id   AF-A0A0F9BX17-F1
#
_cell.length_a   1.000
_cell.length_b   1.000
_cell.length_c   1.000
_cell.angle_alpha   90.00
_cell.angle_beta   90.00
_cell.angle_gamma   90.00
#
_symmetry.space_group_name_H-M   'P 1'
#
loop_
_entity.id
_entity.type
_entity.pdbx_description
1 polymer ?
#
loop_
_entity_poly.entity_id
_entity_poly.type
_entity_poly.pdbx_seq_one_letter_code
_entity_poly.pdbx_strand_id
1 'polypeptide(L)'
;MNESFSYSIPTKIFFGPGQLSRIGEEAKNLGNRALLVTGKTAMRRLGVTDKVKTYLESNHIQVDIFDQVMPNPTMKVVNEGGN
;
A
#
# COMPACT_ATOMS: atom_id res chain seq x y z
N MET A 1 31.25 24.75 -12.11
CA MET A 1 30.04 23.95 -11.85
C MET A 1 29.11 24.08 -13.05
N ASN A 2 29.36 23.30 -14.10
CA ASN A 2 28.44 23.18 -15.24
C ASN A 2 28.06 21.71 -15.32
N GLU A 3 27.10 21.28 -14.50
CA GLU A 3 26.52 19.95 -14.62
C GLU A 3 25.02 20.10 -14.85
N SER A 4 24.58 19.57 -15.99
CA SER A 4 23.17 19.46 -16.33
C SER A 4 22.62 18.16 -15.73
N PHE A 5 21.57 18.25 -14.92
CA PHE A 5 20.85 17.08 -14.42
C PHE A 5 19.39 17.12 -14.84
N SER A 6 18.80 15.94 -14.95
CA SER A 6 17.36 15.74 -15.07
C SER A 6 16.89 14.93 -13.87
N TYR A 7 15.77 15.34 -13.27
CA TYR A 7 15.23 14.73 -12.06
C TYR A 7 13.72 14.55 -12.20
N SER A 8 13.21 13.39 -11.79
CA SER A 8 11.78 13.07 -11.82
C SER A 8 11.39 12.30 -10.57
N ILE A 9 10.31 12.75 -9.92
CA ILE A 9 9.60 12.00 -8.90
C ILE A 9 8.18 11.79 -9.42
N PRO A 10 7.87 10.66 -10.07
CA PRO A 10 6.54 10.42 -10.63
C PRO A 10 5.49 10.11 -9.55
N THR A 11 5.91 9.94 -8.29
CA THR A 11 5.01 9.63 -7.16
C THR A 11 4.01 10.76 -6.93
N LYS A 12 2.72 10.44 -7.06
CA LYS A 12 1.61 11.35 -6.72
C LYS A 12 1.36 11.30 -5.21
N ILE A 13 1.48 12.45 -4.54
CA ILE A 13 1.31 12.55 -3.09
C ILE A 13 -0.06 13.14 -2.76
N PHE A 14 -0.85 12.41 -1.97
CA PHE A 14 -2.08 12.93 -1.35
C PHE A 14 -1.82 13.19 0.12
N PHE A 15 -2.01 14.45 0.54
CA PHE A 15 -1.71 14.87 1.90
C PHE A 15 -2.92 15.53 2.56
N GLY A 16 -3.07 15.28 3.85
CA GLY A 16 -4.11 15.88 4.70
C GLY A 16 -5.12 14.87 5.26
N PRO A 17 -5.97 15.33 6.19
CA PRO A 17 -7.00 14.48 6.80
C PRO A 17 -7.95 13.90 5.74
N GLY A 18 -8.33 12.63 5.92
CA GLY A 18 -9.32 11.96 5.07
C GLY A 18 -8.79 11.41 3.75
N GLN A 19 -7.57 11.74 3.31
CA GLN A 19 -7.05 11.30 2.00
C GLN A 19 -6.97 9.78 1.82
N LEU A 20 -6.94 9.01 2.91
CA LEU A 20 -6.94 7.54 2.85
C LEU A 20 -8.16 6.97 2.11
N SER A 21 -9.31 7.67 2.08
CA SER A 21 -10.51 7.20 1.36
C SER A 21 -10.30 7.06 -0.15
N ARG A 22 -9.31 7.78 -0.71
CA ARG A 22 -9.01 7.77 -2.15
C ARG A 22 -8.23 6.54 -2.60
N ILE A 23 -7.75 5.71 -1.66
CA ILE A 23 -6.89 4.56 -1.99
C ILE A 23 -7.57 3.59 -2.96
N GLY A 24 -8.89 3.39 -2.84
CA GLY A 24 -9.65 2.54 -3.76
C GLY A 24 -9.68 3.09 -5.18
N GLU A 25 -9.94 4.38 -5.35
CA GLU A 25 -9.95 5.08 -6.65
C GLU A 25 -8.57 5.00 -7.32
N GLU A 26 -7.50 5.32 -6.58
CA GLU A 26 -6.15 5.36 -7.13
C GLU A 26 -5.62 3.93 -7.42
N ALA A 27 -5.92 2.95 -6.57
CA ALA A 27 -5.52 1.56 -6.80
C ALA A 27 -6.28 0.92 -7.98
N LYS A 28 -7.52 1.33 -8.24
CA LYS A 28 -8.32 0.81 -9.36
C LYS A 28 -7.67 1.07 -10.71
N ASN A 29 -6.94 2.19 -10.83
CA ASN A 29 -6.19 2.55 -12.03
C ASN A 29 -4.99 1.61 -12.29
N LEU A 30 -4.59 0.81 -11.29
CA LEU A 30 -3.49 -0.16 -11.39
C LEU A 30 -3.98 -1.59 -11.67
N GLY A 31 -5.21 -1.93 -11.26
CA GLY A 31 -5.78 -3.26 -11.43
C GLY A 31 -6.99 -3.54 -10.55
N ASN A 32 -7.43 -4.79 -10.55
CA ASN A 32 -8.62 -5.27 -9.81
C ASN A 32 -8.29 -6.29 -8.70
N ARG A 33 -7.02 -6.59 -8.45
CA ARG A 33 -6.56 -7.42 -7.34
C ARG A 33 -5.34 -6.78 -6.68
N ALA A 34 -5.31 -6.77 -5.37
CA ALA A 34 -4.25 -6.17 -4.57
C ALA A 34 -3.82 -7.10 -3.45
N LEU A 35 -2.52 -7.12 -3.17
CA LEU A 35 -1.95 -7.69 -1.95
C LEU A 35 -1.70 -6.55 -0.96
N LEU A 36 -2.45 -6.53 0.14
CA LEU A 36 -2.27 -5.57 1.23
C LEU A 36 -1.20 -6.09 2.19
N VAL A 37 0.02 -5.56 2.02
CA VAL A 37 1.19 -5.91 2.84
C VAL A 37 1.27 -5.00 4.07
N THR A 38 1.32 -5.57 5.27
CA THR A 38 1.40 -4.82 6.52
C THR A 38 2.13 -5.58 7.63
N GLY A 39 2.40 -4.90 8.74
CA GLY A 39 2.97 -5.53 9.94
C GLY A 39 1.90 -6.20 10.80
N LYS A 40 2.35 -7.04 11.73
CA LYS A 40 1.50 -7.98 12.49
C LYS A 40 0.36 -7.39 13.30
N THR A 41 0.56 -6.21 13.89
CA THR A 41 -0.34 -5.79 14.99
C THR A 41 -0.78 -4.34 14.91
N ALA A 42 0.13 -3.39 14.64
CA ALA A 42 -0.15 -1.97 14.81
C ALA A 42 -1.32 -1.49 13.94
N MET A 43 -1.27 -1.75 12.63
CA MET A 43 -2.28 -1.26 11.67
C MET A 43 -3.63 -1.93 11.85
N ARG A 44 -3.65 -3.21 12.24
CA ARG A 44 -4.88 -3.94 12.56
C ARG A 44 -5.50 -3.42 13.85
N ARG A 45 -4.72 -3.23 14.92
CA ARG A 45 -5.19 -2.67 16.20
C ARG A 45 -5.76 -1.25 16.04
N LEU A 46 -5.20 -0.45 15.14
CA LEU A 46 -5.69 0.90 14.83
C LEU A 46 -6.88 0.90 13.86
N GLY A 47 -7.34 -0.27 13.39
CA GLY A 47 -8.43 -0.40 12.41
C GLY A 47 -8.08 0.07 11.00
N VAL A 48 -6.82 0.42 10.73
CA VAL A 48 -6.40 0.96 9.43
C VAL A 48 -6.40 -0.13 8.36
N THR A 49 -5.96 -1.35 8.71
CA THR A 49 -5.98 -2.49 7.77
C THR A 49 -7.38 -2.76 7.24
N ASP A 50 -8.38 -2.84 8.13
CA ASP A 50 -9.76 -3.13 7.76
C ASP A 50 -10.39 -1.96 6.99
N LYS A 51 -10.05 -0.72 7.35
CA LYS A 51 -10.49 0.48 6.63
C LYS A 51 -9.95 0.52 5.19
N VAL A 52 -8.66 0.21 4.99
CA VAL A 52 -8.05 0.11 3.65
C VAL A 52 -8.69 -1.01 2.84
N LYS A 53 -8.85 -2.20 3.42
CA LYS A 53 -9.53 -3.33 2.78
C LYS A 53 -10.92 -2.92 2.30
N THR A 54 -11.70 -2.27 3.15
CA THR A 54 -13.06 -1.80 2.84
C THR A 54 -13.06 -0.84 1.64
N TYR A 55 -12.16 0.14 1.61
CA TYR A 55 -12.08 1.10 0.50
C TYR A 55 -11.69 0.46 -0.83
N LEU A 56 -10.77 -0.50 -0.79
CA LEU A 56 -10.37 -1.27 -1.98
C LEU A 56 -11.52 -2.15 -2.48
N GLU A 57 -12.16 -2.92 -1.60
CA GLU A 57 -13.26 -3.82 -1.96
C GLU A 57 -14.49 -3.06 -2.48
N SER A 58 -14.77 -1.88 -1.91
CA SER A 58 -15.84 -0.98 -2.37
C SER A 58 -15.58 -0.43 -3.79
N ASN A 59 -14.34 -0.49 -4.28
CA ASN A 59 -13.95 -0.17 -5.66
C ASN A 59 -13.78 -1.42 -6.54
N HIS A 60 -14.35 -2.55 -6.11
CA HIS A 60 -14.28 -3.83 -6.81
C HIS A 60 -12.83 -4.29 -7.04
N ILE A 61 -11.99 -4.15 -6.01
CA ILE A 61 -10.63 -4.69 -5.98
C ILE A 61 -10.65 -5.86 -5.00
N GLN A 62 -10.27 -7.05 -5.47
CA GLN A 62 -10.06 -8.20 -4.60
C GLN A 62 -8.80 -7.97 -3.75
N VAL A 63 -8.90 -8.18 -2.43
CA VAL A 63 -7.78 -7.91 -1.50
C VAL A 63 -7.37 -9.18 -0.77
N ASP A 64 -6.12 -9.60 -1.00
CA ASP A 64 -5.44 -10.57 -0.15
C ASP A 64 -4.59 -9.80 0.87
N ILE A 65 -4.46 -10.31 2.10
CA ILE A 65 -3.71 -9.62 3.18
C ILE A 65 -2.49 -10.46 3.57
N PHE A 66 -1.32 -9.82 3.57
CA PHE A 66 -0.09 -10.36 4.13
C PHE A 66 0.36 -9.48 5.30
N ASP A 67 0.03 -9.90 6.53
CA ASP A 67 0.27 -9.13 7.75
C ASP A 67 1.46 -9.64 8.57
N GLN A 68 2.46 -10.27 7.93
CA GLN A 68 3.57 -10.91 8.63
C GLN A 68 4.86 -10.07 8.67
N VAL A 69 4.87 -8.86 8.13
CA VAL A 69 6.09 -8.03 8.03
C VAL A 69 6.59 -7.62 9.42
N MET A 70 7.87 -7.88 9.69
CA MET A 70 8.60 -7.46 10.89
C MET A 70 9.48 -6.23 10.61
N PRO A 71 9.87 -5.46 11.64
CA PRO A 71 10.91 -4.44 11.50
C PRO A 71 12.17 -5.05 10.87
N ASN A 72 12.79 -4.34 9.93
CA ASN A 72 13.93 -4.83 9.15
C ASN A 72 13.63 -6.18 8.46
N PRO A 73 12.75 -6.19 7.45
CA PRO A 73 12.29 -7.43 6.82
C PRO A 73 13.44 -8.21 6.19
N THR A 74 13.35 -9.54 6.26
CA THR A 74 14.32 -10.45 5.63
C THR A 74 13.84 -10.91 4.26
N MET A 75 14.76 -11.40 3.42
CA MET A 75 14.43 -12.00 2.12
C MET A 75 13.41 -13.13 2.22
N LYS A 76 13.43 -13.90 3.32
CA LYS A 76 12.45 -14.97 3.56
C LYS A 76 11.01 -14.44 3.51
N VAL A 77 10.76 -13.31 4.14
CA VAL A 77 9.42 -12.71 4.29
C VAL A 77 8.98 -12.03 3.00
N VAL A 78 9.93 -11.49 2.23
CA VAL A 78 9.67 -11.01 0.86
C VAL A 78 9.20 -12.17 -0.02
N ASN A 79 9.91 -13.30 0.03
CA ASN A 79 9.55 -14.47 -0.76
C ASN A 79 8.19 -15.06 -0.33
N GLU A 80 7.89 -15.12 0.97
CA GLU A 80 6.59 -15.57 1.48
C GLU A 80 5.42 -14.73 0.96
N GLY A 81 5.58 -13.42 0.82
CA GLY A 81 4.53 -12.53 0.29
C GLY A 81 4.45 -12.47 -1.24
N GLY A 82 5.51 -12.87 -1.96
CA GLY A 82 5.59 -12.78 -3.41
C GLY A 82 5.13 -14.03 -4.18
N ASN A 83 4.77 -15.11 -3.48
CA ASN A 83 4.31 -16.38 -4.05
C ASN A 83 2.79 -16.45 -4.19
#